data_AF-A0A960S342-F1
#
_entry.id   AF-A0A960S342-F1
#
_cell.length_a   1.000
_cell.length_b   1.000
_cell.length_c   1.000
_cell.angle_alpha   90.00
_cell.angle_beta   90.00
_cell.angle_gamma   90.00
#
_symmetry.space_group_name_H-M   'P 1'
#
loop_
_entity.id
_entity.type
_entity.pdbx_description
1 polymer ?
#
loop_
_entity_poly.entity_id
_entity_poly.type
_entity_poly.pdbx_seq_one_letter_code
_entity_poly.pdbx_strand_id
1 'polypeptide(L)'
;MDQPSKEKLNLLLFQLGEHLNDPPVVINLNDWRDTAQDILEEIKAVSPFARNRLDDLVTEAVRRAEIHVDDLDSDAAPTQSEKSAHEYYTQVGFVMSEINDLKVY
;
A
#
# COMPACT_ATOMS: atom_id res chain seq x y z
N MET A 1 -23.78 -6.80 0.71
CA MET A 1 -22.80 -7.14 1.77
C MET A 1 -23.52 -7.04 3.10
N ASP A 2 -23.34 -7.99 4.01
CA ASP A 2 -23.89 -7.86 5.37
C ASP A 2 -23.07 -6.86 6.20
N GLN A 3 -23.63 -6.43 7.34
CA GLN A 3 -22.97 -5.43 8.19
C GLN A 3 -21.59 -5.89 8.72
N PRO A 4 -21.41 -7.14 9.19
CA PRO A 4 -20.10 -7.62 9.64
C PRO A 4 -19.04 -7.63 8.53
N SER A 5 -19.39 -8.04 7.30
CA SER A 5 -18.45 -8.05 6.18
C SER A 5 -18.05 -6.63 5.78
N LYS A 6 -18.99 -5.66 5.87
CA LYS A 6 -18.69 -4.25 5.60
C LYS A 6 -17.75 -3.65 6.65
N GLU A 7 -17.97 -3.93 7.92
CA GLU A 7 -17.08 -3.49 9.00
C GLU A 7 -15.68 -4.11 8.88
N LYS A 8 -15.60 -5.41 8.57
CA LYS A 8 -14.31 -6.09 8.32
C LYS A 8 -13.59 -5.47 7.12
N LEU A 9 -14.28 -5.23 6.00
CA LEU A 9 -13.68 -4.59 4.83
C LEU A 9 -13.13 -3.20 5.18
N ASN A 10 -13.90 -2.37 5.89
CA ASN A 10 -13.46 -1.03 6.27
C ASN A 10 -12.22 -1.04 7.16
N LEU A 11 -12.12 -2.02 8.07
CA LEU A 11 -10.93 -2.21 8.90
C LEU A 11 -9.71 -2.59 8.06
N LEU A 12 -9.85 -3.56 7.16
CA LEU A 12 -8.75 -3.99 6.27
C LEU A 12 -8.28 -2.86 5.35
N LEU A 13 -9.22 -2.08 4.79
CA LEU A 13 -8.90 -0.90 3.98
C LEU A 13 -8.17 0.17 4.80
N PHE A 14 -8.53 0.35 6.08
CA PHE A 14 -7.79 1.25 6.97
C PHE A 14 -6.38 0.73 7.26
N GLN A 15 -6.23 -0.55 7.60
CA GLN A 15 -4.94 -1.18 7.86
C GLN A 15 -3.99 -1.10 6.66
N LEU A 16 -4.49 -1.36 5.46
CA LEU A 16 -3.71 -1.20 4.22
C LEU A 16 -3.22 0.23 4.05
N GLY A 17 -4.09 1.21 4.29
CA GLY A 17 -3.75 2.62 4.19
C GLY A 17 -2.68 3.03 5.20
N GLU A 18 -2.82 2.65 6.47
CA GLU A 18 -1.81 2.95 7.51
C GLU A 18 -0.48 2.27 7.18
N HIS A 19 -0.51 1.00 6.80
CA HIS A 19 0.68 0.22 6.44
C HIS A 19 1.47 0.84 5.29
N LEU A 20 0.79 1.32 4.26
CA LEU A 20 1.43 1.99 3.12
C LEU A 20 1.83 3.44 3.40
N ASN A 21 1.28 4.10 4.43
CA ASN A 21 1.76 5.43 4.81
C ASN A 21 3.07 5.37 5.63
N ASP A 22 3.35 4.23 6.26
CA ASP A 22 4.62 3.98 6.97
C ASP A 22 5.61 3.26 6.03
N PRO A 23 6.56 3.97 5.40
CA PRO A 23 7.46 3.36 4.44
C PRO A 23 8.38 2.31 5.07
N PRO A 24 8.74 1.26 4.32
CA PRO A 24 9.73 0.30 4.78
C PRO A 24 11.13 0.92 4.85
N VAL A 25 11.99 0.24 5.60
CA VAL A 25 13.45 0.40 5.57
C VAL A 25 14.08 -0.91 5.07
N VAL A 26 15.37 -0.88 4.74
CA VAL A 26 16.11 -2.03 4.19
C VAL A 26 15.88 -3.31 5.00
N ILE A 27 15.90 -3.22 6.33
CA ILE A 27 15.82 -4.38 7.23
C ILE A 27 14.46 -5.07 7.20
N ASN A 28 13.36 -4.33 6.98
CA ASN A 28 11.99 -4.86 7.06
C ASN A 28 11.23 -4.85 5.72
N LEU A 29 11.89 -4.52 4.60
CA LEU A 29 11.24 -4.40 3.30
C LEU A 29 10.44 -5.64 2.89
N ASN A 30 11.01 -6.84 3.09
CA ASN A 30 10.32 -8.09 2.74
C ASN A 30 9.08 -8.30 3.61
N ASP A 31 9.20 -8.17 4.94
CA ASP A 31 8.08 -8.33 5.87
C ASP A 31 6.98 -7.29 5.62
N TRP A 32 7.38 -6.05 5.30
CA TRP A 32 6.45 -4.98 4.94
C TRP A 32 5.70 -5.29 3.64
N ARG A 33 6.39 -5.79 2.60
CA ARG A 33 5.73 -6.22 1.36
C ARG A 33 4.75 -7.35 1.60
N ASP A 34 5.18 -8.37 2.34
CA ASP A 34 4.37 -9.56 2.60
C ASP A 34 3.12 -9.19 3.42
N THR A 35 3.25 -8.27 4.38
CA THR A 35 2.11 -7.72 5.13
C THR A 35 1.09 -7.01 4.22
N ALA A 36 1.54 -6.20 3.26
CA ALA A 36 0.65 -5.55 2.30
C ALA A 36 -0.13 -6.57 1.46
N GLN A 37 0.56 -7.64 1.04
CA GLN A 37 -0.03 -8.73 0.26
C GLN A 37 -1.03 -9.56 1.09
N ASP A 38 -0.73 -9.84 2.35
CA ASP A 38 -1.62 -10.57 3.26
C ASP A 38 -2.93 -9.79 3.48
N ILE A 39 -2.84 -8.48 3.72
CA ILE A 39 -4.03 -7.61 3.84
C ILE A 39 -4.86 -7.65 2.54
N LEU A 40 -4.21 -7.63 1.38
CA LEU A 40 -4.89 -7.74 0.09
C LEU A 40 -5.61 -9.09 -0.09
N GLU A 41 -5.01 -10.21 0.29
CA GLU A 41 -5.69 -11.52 0.25
C GLU A 41 -6.86 -11.60 1.25
N GLU A 42 -6.75 -10.96 2.42
CA GLU A 42 -7.89 -10.82 3.33
C GLU A 42 -9.01 -9.97 2.75
N ILE A 43 -8.68 -8.86 2.08
CA ILE A 43 -9.66 -8.02 1.37
C ILE A 43 -10.35 -8.85 0.30
N LYS A 44 -9.62 -9.67 -0.46
CA LYS A 44 -10.19 -10.55 -1.50
C LYS A 44 -11.20 -11.55 -0.94
N ALA A 45 -10.92 -12.12 0.23
CA ALA A 45 -11.83 -13.05 0.88
C ALA A 45 -13.17 -12.40 1.28
N VAL A 46 -13.17 -11.09 1.55
CA VAL A 46 -14.37 -10.32 1.91
C VAL A 46 -15.03 -9.67 0.67
N SER A 47 -14.23 -9.13 -0.23
CA SER A 47 -14.65 -8.39 -1.41
C SER A 47 -13.61 -8.52 -2.54
N PRO A 48 -13.78 -9.49 -3.45
CA PRO A 48 -12.95 -9.61 -4.64
C PRO A 48 -12.95 -8.34 -5.50
N PHE A 49 -14.06 -7.59 -5.51
CA PHE A 49 -14.17 -6.32 -6.21
C PHE A 49 -13.20 -5.27 -5.63
N ALA A 50 -13.16 -5.10 -4.31
CA ALA A 50 -12.24 -4.16 -3.67
C ALA A 50 -10.78 -4.57 -3.91
N ARG A 51 -10.48 -5.87 -3.82
CA ARG A 51 -9.15 -6.39 -4.15
C ARG A 51 -8.71 -6.04 -5.57
N ASN A 52 -9.59 -6.22 -6.56
CA ASN A 52 -9.26 -5.93 -7.95
C ASN A 52 -9.00 -4.44 -8.20
N ARG A 53 -9.71 -3.54 -7.50
CA ARG A 53 -9.45 -2.09 -7.64
C ARG A 53 -8.13 -1.65 -7.01
N LEU A 54 -7.68 -2.36 -5.97
CA LEU A 54 -6.45 -2.01 -5.24
C LEU A 54 -5.20 -2.68 -5.80
N ASP A 55 -5.32 -3.78 -6.56
CA ASP A 55 -4.18 -4.63 -6.94
C ASP A 55 -3.01 -3.87 -7.58
N ASP A 56 -3.29 -3.23 -8.72
CA ASP A 56 -2.27 -2.55 -9.51
C ASP A 56 -1.71 -1.34 -8.74
N LEU A 57 -2.56 -0.67 -7.96
CA LEU A 57 -2.16 0.51 -7.19
C LEU A 57 -1.22 0.16 -6.05
N VAL A 58 -1.52 -0.91 -5.31
CA VAL A 58 -0.68 -1.39 -4.20
C VAL A 58 0.59 -2.03 -4.75
N THR A 59 0.50 -2.79 -5.84
CA THR A 59 1.67 -3.38 -6.51
C THR A 59 2.66 -2.30 -6.93
N GLU A 60 2.18 -1.21 -7.54
CA GLU A 60 3.03 -0.08 -7.88
C GLU A 60 3.55 0.66 -6.64
N ALA A 61 2.75 0.80 -5.57
CA ALA A 61 3.22 1.43 -4.32
C ALA A 61 4.38 0.63 -3.70
N VAL A 62 4.25 -0.69 -3.66
CA VAL A 62 5.30 -1.61 -3.20
C VAL A 62 6.55 -1.46 -4.06
N ARG A 63 6.42 -1.50 -5.39
CA ARG A 63 7.56 -1.35 -6.31
C ARG A 63 8.29 -0.01 -6.12
N ARG A 64 7.55 1.08 -5.85
CA ARG A 64 8.13 2.40 -5.56
C ARG A 64 8.84 2.43 -4.21
N ALA A 65 8.29 1.75 -3.21
CA ALA A 65 8.94 1.60 -1.91
C ALA A 65 10.27 0.85 -2.04
N GLU A 66 10.30 -0.26 -2.81
CA GLU A 66 11.54 -1.02 -3.09
C GLU A 66 12.60 -0.12 -3.73
N ILE A 67 12.25 0.66 -4.76
CA ILE A 67 13.17 1.62 -5.40
C ILE A 67 13.68 2.67 -4.40
N HIS A 68 12.79 3.21 -3.57
CA HIS A 68 13.18 4.22 -2.59
C HIS A 68 14.14 3.65 -1.54
N VAL A 69 13.89 2.44 -1.06
CA VAL A 69 14.78 1.75 -0.12
C VAL A 69 16.12 1.44 -0.76
N ASP A 70 16.16 1.00 -2.02
CA ASP A 70 17.41 0.76 -2.76
C ASP A 70 18.23 2.06 -2.94
N ASP A 71 17.57 3.18 -3.22
CA ASP A 71 18.22 4.50 -3.31
C ASP A 71 18.83 4.92 -1.95
N LEU A 72 18.17 4.58 -0.84
CA LEU A 72 18.68 4.86 0.51
C LEU A 72 19.86 3.96 0.87
N ASP A 73 19.82 2.66 0.51
CA ASP A 73 20.89 1.70 0.80
C ASP A 73 22.15 1.94 -0.04
N SER A 74 21.96 2.41 -1.29
CA SER A 74 23.05 2.67 -2.23
C SER A 74 23.76 4.01 -2.05
N ASP A 75 23.46 4.76 -0.97
CA ASP A 75 23.95 6.13 -0.73
C ASP A 75 23.72 7.04 -1.96
N ALA A 76 22.53 6.93 -2.58
CA ALA A 76 22.18 7.76 -3.73
C ALA A 76 22.28 9.26 -3.41
N ALA A 77 22.46 10.09 -4.44
CA ALA A 77 22.47 11.53 -4.25
C ALA A 77 21.14 12.01 -3.63
N PRO A 78 21.13 13.02 -2.73
CA PRO A 78 19.91 13.46 -2.05
C PRO A 78 18.75 13.77 -3.00
N THR A 79 19.03 14.34 -4.17
CA THR A 79 18.02 14.64 -5.20
C THR A 79 17.35 13.40 -5.78
N GLN A 80 18.05 12.26 -5.84
CA GLN A 80 17.51 10.99 -6.27
C GLN A 80 16.62 10.37 -5.18
N SER A 81 17.09 10.35 -3.94
CA SER A 81 16.31 9.86 -2.79
C SER A 81 15.02 10.69 -2.57
N GLU A 82 15.08 12.01 -2.73
CA GLU A 82 13.90 12.89 -2.69
C GLU A 82 12.90 12.56 -3.80
N LYS A 83 13.41 12.29 -5.01
CA LYS A 83 12.56 11.94 -6.15
C LYS A 83 11.87 10.59 -5.94
N SER A 84 12.58 9.56 -5.50
CA SER A 84 11.96 8.26 -5.25
C SER A 84 10.98 8.29 -4.08
N ALA A 85 11.26 9.06 -3.02
CA ALA A 85 10.30 9.33 -1.95
C ALA A 85 9.02 9.99 -2.49
N HIS A 86 9.16 11.02 -3.32
CA HIS A 86 8.02 11.71 -3.91
C HIS A 86 7.16 10.80 -4.78
N GLU A 87 7.79 9.98 -5.62
CA GLU A 87 7.09 9.02 -6.47
C GLU A 87 6.36 7.95 -5.63
N TYR A 88 6.98 7.46 -4.56
CA TYR A 88 6.35 6.56 -3.60
C TYR A 88 5.11 7.18 -2.95
N TYR A 89 5.24 8.34 -2.31
CA TYR A 89 4.11 8.97 -1.62
C TYR A 89 2.99 9.43 -2.57
N THR A 90 3.33 9.77 -3.82
CA THR A 90 2.33 10.03 -4.86
C THR A 90 1.49 8.78 -5.11
N GLN A 91 2.14 7.61 -5.22
CA GLN A 91 1.43 6.35 -5.44
C GLN A 91 0.60 5.94 -4.22
N VAL A 92 1.12 6.12 -3.00
CA VAL A 92 0.33 5.95 -1.76
C VAL A 92 -0.91 6.85 -1.77
N GLY A 93 -0.79 8.09 -2.25
CA GLY A 93 -1.93 9.00 -2.43
C GLY A 93 -3.04 8.44 -3.33
N PHE A 94 -2.68 7.77 -4.43
CA PHE A 94 -3.67 7.10 -5.28
C PHE A 94 -4.35 5.92 -4.57
N VAL A 95 -3.59 5.10 -3.84
CA VAL A 95 -4.15 4.01 -3.04
C VAL A 95 -5.13 4.55 -1.98
N MET A 96 -4.77 5.63 -1.30
CA MET A 96 -5.63 6.25 -0.28
C MET A 96 -6.91 6.83 -0.86
N SER A 97 -6.86 7.42 -2.06
CA SER A 97 -8.05 7.87 -2.79
C SER A 97 -8.98 6.69 -3.09
N GLU A 98 -8.43 5.59 -3.60
CA GLU A 98 -9.19 4.39 -3.93
C GLU A 98 -9.81 3.72 -2.68
N ILE A 99 -9.04 3.64 -1.57
CA ILE A 99 -9.54 3.19 -0.27
C ILE A 99 -10.75 4.02 0.19
N ASN A 100 -10.69 5.35 0.05
CA ASN A 100 -11.78 6.23 0.47
C ASN A 100 -13.04 6.03 -0.40
N ASP A 101 -12.87 5.88 -1.71
CA ASP A 101 -13.99 5.57 -2.62
C ASP A 101 -14.66 4.23 -2.28
N LEU A 102 -13.86 3.22 -1.93
CA LEU A 102 -14.34 1.90 -1.54
C LEU A 102 -15.08 1.87 -0.20
N LYS A 103 -14.71 2.74 0.76
CA LYS A 103 -15.39 2.86 2.07
C LYS A 103 -16.80 3.45 1.96
N VAL A 104 -17.04 4.25 0.92
CA VAL A 104 -18.34 4.90 0.66
C VAL A 104 -19.35 3.95 0.00
N TYR A 105 -18.86 2.92 -0.71
CA TYR A 105 -19.67 1.85 -1.31
C TYR A 105 -20.23 0.84 -0.28
#